data_AF-A0AAU1SPS3-F1
#
_entry.id   AF-A0AAU1SPS3-F1
#
_cell.length_a   1.000
_cell.length_b   1.000
_cell.length_c   1.000
_cell.angle_alpha   90.00
_cell.angle_beta   90.00
_cell.angle_gamma   90.00
#
_symmetry.space_group_name_H-M   'P 1'
#
loop_
_entity.id
_entity.type
_entity.pdbx_description
1 polymer ?
#
loop_
_entity_poly.entity_id
_entity_poly.type
_entity_poly.pdbx_seq_one_letter_code
_entity_poly.pdbx_strand_id
1 'polypeptide(L)'
;MRHHLGSLLPRTEVGVISPAANSATCGAPARSGGANGRVGMVAYNGDRGVESDAPRVSPGRRARPVALGNAADPADDVLSSSISEPGRAQPRRVPAYATTLGYDSDVFALGRSIAQRGPGLGHRMTSRRDTAWTGVLFAAVDTRA
;
A
#
# COMPACT_ATOMS: atom_id res chain seq x y z
N MET A 1 46.69 4.24 -8.19
CA MET A 1 45.58 5.07 -7.67
C MET A 1 44.36 4.83 -8.53
N ARG A 2 43.36 4.10 -8.03
CA ARG A 2 42.09 3.86 -8.75
C ARG A 2 40.99 4.52 -7.94
N HIS A 3 40.36 5.56 -8.49
CA HIS A 3 39.23 6.23 -7.86
C HIS A 3 37.98 5.35 -8.03
N HIS A 4 37.44 4.84 -6.92
CA HIS A 4 36.14 4.19 -6.88
C HIS A 4 35.09 5.26 -6.63
N LEU A 5 34.50 5.80 -7.71
CA LEU A 5 33.30 6.61 -7.64
C LEU A 5 32.17 5.79 -8.28
N GLY A 6 31.36 5.13 -7.44
CA GLY A 6 30.25 4.32 -7.93
C GLY A 6 29.34 3.81 -6.82
N SER A 7 28.09 4.27 -6.86
CA SER A 7 26.90 3.82 -6.13
C SER A 7 26.71 4.26 -4.66
N LEU A 8 26.07 5.42 -4.48
CA LEU A 8 25.40 5.82 -3.23
C LEU A 8 23.87 5.90 -3.35
N LEU A 9 23.29 5.48 -4.49
CA LEU A 9 21.84 5.51 -4.66
C LEU A 9 21.18 4.39 -3.79
N PRO A 10 20.11 4.71 -3.05
CA PRO A 10 19.33 3.72 -2.32
C PRO A 10 18.80 2.64 -3.27
N ARG A 11 18.90 1.37 -2.87
CA ARG A 11 18.29 0.25 -3.59
C ARG A 11 16.91 -0.01 -3.02
N THR A 12 15.89 0.41 -3.76
CA THR A 12 14.49 0.09 -3.50
C THR A 12 14.11 -1.16 -4.28
N GLU A 13 13.46 -2.10 -3.62
CA GLU A 13 12.87 -3.26 -4.28
C GLU A 13 11.36 -3.08 -4.38
N VAL A 14 10.79 -3.42 -5.55
CA VAL A 14 9.36 -3.30 -5.85
C VAL A 14 8.82 -4.65 -6.29
N GLY A 15 7.80 -5.15 -5.58
CA GLY A 15 7.00 -6.28 -6.03
C GLY A 15 5.61 -5.81 -6.46
N VAL A 16 5.05 -6.42 -7.51
CA VAL A 16 3.70 -6.11 -8.01
C VAL A 16 2.92 -7.41 -8.20
N ILE A 17 1.65 -7.41 -7.80
CA ILE A 17 0.71 -8.51 -8.00
C ILE A 17 -0.65 -7.92 -8.41
N SER A 18 -1.35 -8.61 -9.30
CA SER A 18 -2.77 -8.40 -9.59
C SER A 18 -3.60 -9.44 -8.84
N PRO A 19 -4.18 -9.11 -7.67
CA PRO A 19 -4.90 -10.09 -6.87
C PRO A 19 -6.38 -10.20 -7.28
N ALA A 20 -6.84 -11.39 -7.63
CA ALA A 20 -8.28 -11.67 -7.71
C ALA A 20 -8.92 -11.99 -6.33
N ALA A 21 -8.16 -11.84 -5.23
CA ALA A 21 -8.53 -12.30 -3.91
C ALA A 21 -8.37 -11.20 -2.85
N ASN A 22 -9.19 -11.28 -1.78
CA ASN A 22 -9.14 -10.40 -0.61
C ASN A 22 -7.82 -10.50 0.20
N SER A 23 -6.84 -11.25 -0.29
CA SER A 23 -5.51 -11.35 0.30
C SER A 23 -4.46 -11.64 -0.76
N ALA A 24 -3.29 -11.01 -0.63
CA ALA A 24 -2.16 -11.15 -1.55
C ALA A 24 -0.84 -11.11 -0.77
N THR A 25 0.23 -11.68 -1.32
CA THR A 25 1.58 -11.59 -0.71
C THR A 25 2.55 -10.97 -1.69
N CYS A 26 2.98 -9.74 -1.46
CA CYS A 26 3.96 -9.08 -2.30
C CYS A 26 5.37 -9.62 -2.02
N GLY A 27 6.08 -10.09 -3.05
CA GLY A 27 7.46 -10.57 -2.94
C GLY A 27 8.45 -9.41 -2.95
N ALA A 28 9.14 -9.19 -1.82
CA ALA A 28 10.27 -8.27 -1.71
C ALA A 28 11.24 -8.84 -0.66
N PRO A 29 12.36 -9.48 -1.04
CA PRO A 29 13.42 -9.89 -0.11
C PRO A 29 14.08 -8.68 0.61
N ALA A 30 13.54 -8.29 1.76
CA ALA A 30 14.19 -7.30 2.64
C ALA A 30 14.78 -7.95 3.90
N ARG A 31 16.09 -7.80 4.09
CA ARG A 31 16.80 -8.09 5.35
C ARG A 31 16.90 -6.79 6.14
N SER A 32 16.44 -6.81 7.39
CA SER A 32 15.90 -5.63 8.07
C SER A 32 16.89 -4.70 8.76
N GLY A 33 16.67 -3.41 8.56
CA GLY A 33 17.01 -2.30 9.47
C GLY A 33 15.99 -1.17 9.35
N GLY A 34 14.80 -1.30 9.96
CA GLY A 34 13.84 -0.20 10.15
C GLY A 34 13.52 0.69 8.93
N ALA A 35 13.53 0.11 7.73
CA ALA A 35 13.44 0.83 6.47
C ALA A 35 12.06 1.47 6.23
N ASN A 36 12.08 2.70 5.68
CA ASN A 36 10.89 3.33 5.13
C ASN A 36 10.38 2.51 3.93
N GLY A 37 9.07 2.45 3.75
CA GLY A 37 8.47 1.78 2.59
C GLY A 37 7.14 2.39 2.19
N ARG A 38 6.56 1.86 1.12
CA ARG A 38 5.24 2.23 0.63
C ARG A 38 4.51 0.98 0.15
N VAL A 39 3.19 1.01 0.27
CA VAL A 39 2.28 0.08 -0.41
C VAL A 39 1.32 0.92 -1.21
N GLY A 40 1.08 0.55 -2.46
CA GLY A 40 0.02 1.16 -3.23
C GLY A 40 -0.92 0.14 -3.81
N MET A 41 -2.14 0.59 -4.06
CA MET A 41 -3.20 -0.24 -4.61
C MET A 41 -4.06 0.55 -5.59
N VAL A 42 -4.63 -0.19 -6.55
CA VAL A 42 -5.80 0.25 -7.29
C VAL A 42 -6.91 -0.73 -6.97
N ALA A 43 -7.99 -0.25 -6.37
CA ALA A 43 -9.09 -1.08 -5.91
C ALA A 43 -10.42 -0.50 -6.38
N TYR A 44 -11.38 -1.38 -6.59
CA TYR A 44 -12.77 -1.05 -6.81
C TYR A 44 -13.57 -1.53 -5.60
N ASN A 45 -14.45 -0.72 -5.00
CA ASN A 45 -15.40 -1.20 -4.00
C ASN A 45 -16.87 -0.99 -4.39
N GLY A 46 -17.12 -0.25 -5.48
CA GLY A 46 -18.48 0.01 -5.98
C GLY A 46 -19.36 0.83 -5.04
N ASP A 47 -18.79 1.35 -3.96
CA ASP A 47 -19.49 2.15 -2.97
C ASP A 47 -19.83 3.55 -3.55
N ARG A 48 -20.87 4.17 -2.99
CA ARG A 48 -21.27 5.54 -3.32
C ARG A 48 -21.33 6.43 -2.07
N GLY A 49 -20.50 6.15 -1.07
CA GLY A 49 -20.45 6.87 0.21
C GLY A 49 -20.98 6.06 1.39
N VAL A 50 -20.59 4.79 1.52
CA VAL A 50 -20.95 3.94 2.67
C VAL A 50 -19.69 3.37 3.32
N GLU A 51 -19.49 3.72 4.59
CA GLU A 51 -18.22 3.48 5.28
C GLU A 51 -18.08 2.03 5.79
N SER A 52 -16.92 1.36 5.59
CA SER A 52 -16.40 0.20 6.39
C SER A 52 -15.25 -0.60 5.73
N ASP A 53 -14.50 -0.05 4.77
CA ASP A 53 -13.41 -0.77 4.09
C ASP A 53 -12.05 -0.61 4.78
N ALA A 54 -11.46 -1.73 5.21
CA ALA A 54 -10.29 -1.71 6.10
C ALA A 54 -9.12 -2.60 5.61
N PRO A 55 -8.30 -2.10 4.65
CA PRO A 55 -7.06 -2.75 4.24
C PRO A 55 -6.06 -2.86 5.40
N ARG A 56 -5.35 -3.99 5.45
CA ARG A 56 -4.27 -4.22 6.41
C ARG A 56 -3.08 -4.87 5.73
N VAL A 57 -1.89 -4.60 6.26
CA VAL A 57 -0.63 -5.22 5.84
C VAL A 57 0.06 -5.93 6.99
N SER A 58 0.75 -7.03 6.71
CA SER A 58 1.53 -7.78 7.71
C SER A 58 2.93 -8.13 7.18
N PRO A 59 4.01 -7.90 7.96
CA PRO A 59 5.39 -8.21 7.56
C PRO A 59 5.74 -9.72 7.64
N GLY A 60 4.74 -10.58 7.44
CA GLY A 60 4.86 -12.04 7.53
C GLY A 60 3.60 -12.70 8.11
N ARG A 61 3.46 -14.03 7.90
CA ARG A 61 2.25 -14.80 8.24
C ARG A 61 1.83 -14.75 9.71
N ARG A 62 2.78 -14.53 10.63
CA ARG A 62 2.53 -14.50 12.09
C ARG A 62 2.58 -13.10 12.69
N ALA A 63 2.87 -12.08 11.88
CA ALA A 63 2.98 -10.71 12.35
C ALA A 63 1.58 -10.09 12.53
N ARG A 64 1.43 -9.23 13.54
CA ARG A 64 0.20 -8.48 13.76
C ARG A 64 -0.04 -7.56 12.55
N PRO A 65 -1.23 -7.63 11.90
CA PRO A 65 -1.55 -6.73 10.81
C PRO A 65 -1.63 -5.28 11.28
N VAL A 66 -1.15 -4.38 10.43
CA VAL A 66 -1.23 -2.93 10.60
C VAL A 66 -2.27 -2.43 9.61
N ALA A 67 -3.22 -1.61 10.07
CA ALA A 67 -4.20 -0.99 9.19
C ALA A 67 -3.53 0.07 8.31
N LEU A 68 -3.89 0.08 7.03
CA LEU A 68 -3.53 1.16 6.12
C LEU A 68 -4.57 2.27 6.28
N GLY A 69 -4.11 3.51 6.18
CA GLY A 69 -4.96 4.70 6.24
C GLY A 69 -4.12 5.96 6.31
N ASN A 70 -4.72 7.09 5.99
CA ASN A 70 -4.14 8.42 6.04
C ASN A 70 -5.23 9.46 6.37
N ALA A 71 -4.94 10.75 6.23
CA ALA A 71 -5.90 11.81 6.55
C ALA A 71 -7.03 11.98 5.51
N ALA A 72 -6.78 11.60 4.24
CA ALA A 72 -7.78 11.55 3.19
C ALA A 72 -8.60 10.25 3.27
N ASP A 73 -7.96 9.14 3.68
CA ASP A 73 -8.55 7.79 3.70
C ASP A 73 -8.41 7.17 5.10
N PRO A 74 -9.39 7.39 6.01
CA PRO A 74 -9.37 6.81 7.35
C PRO A 74 -9.22 5.29 7.33
N ALA A 75 -8.55 4.71 8.33
CA ALA A 75 -8.14 3.30 8.29
C ALA A 75 -9.28 2.26 8.38
N ASP A 76 -10.48 2.71 8.74
CA ASP A 76 -11.73 1.96 8.75
C ASP A 76 -12.64 2.28 7.56
N ASP A 77 -12.23 3.22 6.70
CA ASP A 77 -12.94 3.61 5.49
C ASP A 77 -11.98 4.10 4.40
N VAL A 78 -11.11 3.20 3.93
CA VAL A 78 -10.03 3.57 3.02
C VAL A 78 -10.51 3.74 1.57
N LEU A 79 -11.51 2.98 1.15
CA LEU A 79 -11.97 2.98 -0.24
C LEU A 79 -13.07 4.03 -0.42
N SER A 80 -12.68 5.30 -0.56
CA SER A 80 -13.59 6.46 -0.61
C SER A 80 -13.74 7.04 -2.03
N SER A 81 -13.34 6.29 -3.06
CA SER A 81 -13.19 6.73 -4.45
C SER A 81 -12.18 7.90 -4.60
N SER A 82 -11.04 7.78 -3.95
CA SER A 82 -10.00 8.80 -3.83
C SER A 82 -8.74 8.45 -4.65
N ILE A 83 -7.86 9.44 -4.78
CA ILE A 83 -6.49 9.24 -5.29
C ILE A 83 -5.61 9.98 -4.29
N SER A 84 -4.83 9.25 -3.51
CA SER A 84 -3.97 9.83 -2.48
C SER A 84 -2.56 9.26 -2.52
N GLU A 85 -1.58 10.06 -2.10
CA GLU A 85 -0.22 9.59 -1.90
C GLU A 85 0.45 10.29 -0.72
N PRO A 86 1.55 9.74 -0.17
CA PRO A 86 2.21 10.37 0.96
C PRO A 86 2.91 11.65 0.50
N GLY A 87 2.52 12.79 1.08
CA GLY A 87 3.12 14.07 0.76
C GLY A 87 2.18 15.24 1.04
N ARG A 88 2.72 16.47 0.93
CA ARG A 88 1.90 17.68 1.04
C ARG A 88 1.18 18.02 -0.27
N ALA A 89 1.83 17.76 -1.40
CA ALA A 89 1.18 17.84 -2.70
C ALA A 89 0.35 16.57 -2.87
N GLN A 90 -0.95 16.74 -3.09
CA GLN A 90 -1.86 15.64 -3.36
C GLN A 90 -2.18 15.61 -4.86
N PRO A 91 -2.27 14.42 -5.48
CA PRO A 91 -2.68 14.29 -6.86
C PRO A 91 -4.09 14.85 -7.05
N ARG A 92 -4.36 15.41 -8.24
CA ARG A 92 -5.68 15.92 -8.60
C ARG A 92 -6.33 15.00 -9.61
N ARG A 93 -7.56 14.59 -9.34
CA ARG A 93 -8.43 13.94 -10.32
C ARG A 93 -9.13 15.01 -11.15
N VAL A 94 -9.16 14.85 -12.48
CA VAL A 94 -9.95 15.70 -13.36
C VAL A 94 -10.71 14.81 -14.34
N PRO A 95 -12.06 14.80 -14.31
CA PRO A 95 -12.95 15.52 -13.39
C PRO A 95 -13.00 14.93 -11.96
N ALA A 96 -13.13 15.79 -10.94
CA ALA A 96 -13.10 15.41 -9.52
C ALA A 96 -14.48 15.04 -8.94
N TYR A 97 -15.26 14.20 -9.62
CA TYR A 97 -16.60 13.83 -9.12
C TYR A 97 -16.53 12.92 -7.89
N ALA A 98 -17.12 13.31 -6.76
CA ALA A 98 -17.14 12.47 -5.56
C ALA A 98 -17.85 11.13 -5.82
N THR A 99 -17.29 10.04 -5.27
CA THR A 99 -17.95 8.70 -5.15
C THR A 99 -18.52 8.09 -6.44
N THR A 100 -18.02 8.48 -7.62
CA THR A 100 -18.71 8.16 -8.90
C THR A 100 -18.12 7.00 -9.68
N LEU A 101 -16.85 6.65 -9.42
CA LEU A 101 -16.17 5.58 -10.16
C LEU A 101 -16.03 4.30 -9.34
N GLY A 102 -16.19 4.38 -8.01
CA GLY A 102 -15.98 3.26 -7.11
C GLY A 102 -14.55 2.73 -7.17
N TYR A 103 -13.59 3.54 -7.65
CA TYR A 103 -12.17 3.19 -7.80
C TYR A 103 -11.29 4.11 -6.95
N ASP A 104 -10.36 3.50 -6.24
CA ASP A 104 -9.33 4.14 -5.43
C ASP A 104 -7.96 3.87 -6.03
N SER A 105 -7.07 4.86 -5.97
CA SER A 105 -5.68 4.73 -6.39
C SER A 105 -4.77 5.39 -5.36
N ASP A 106 -4.44 4.64 -4.32
CA ASP A 106 -3.76 5.19 -3.14
C ASP A 106 -2.40 4.57 -2.91
N VAL A 107 -1.50 5.39 -2.37
CA VAL A 107 -0.20 4.98 -1.87
C VAL A 107 -0.09 5.32 -0.39
N PHE A 108 0.14 4.31 0.44
CA PHE A 108 0.31 4.44 1.88
C PHE A 108 1.78 4.33 2.26
N ALA A 109 2.22 5.16 3.21
CA ALA A 109 3.54 5.01 3.81
C ALA A 109 3.55 3.82 4.78
N LEU A 110 4.53 2.94 4.63
CA LEU A 110 4.84 1.92 5.63
C LEU A 110 5.75 2.58 6.68
N GLY A 111 5.21 2.73 7.90
CA GLY A 111 5.98 3.21 9.04
C GLY A 111 7.06 2.21 9.47
N ARG A 112 8.01 2.68 10.29
CA ARG A 112 9.12 1.86 10.84
C ARG A 112 8.65 0.65 11.65
N SER A 113 7.37 0.61 12.05
CA SER A 113 6.73 -0.52 12.73
C SER A 113 6.57 -1.75 11.83
N ILE A 114 6.62 -1.58 10.50
CA ILE A 114 6.60 -2.68 9.53
C ILE A 114 8.06 -3.02 9.18
N ALA A 115 8.84 -3.39 10.21
CA ALA A 115 10.13 -4.00 9.98
C ALA A 115 9.88 -5.39 9.36
N GLN A 116 10.13 -5.52 8.06
CA GLN A 116 9.95 -6.78 7.34
C GLN A 116 10.77 -7.88 8.01
N ARG A 117 10.10 -8.98 8.39
CA ARG A 117 10.73 -10.16 8.98
C ARG A 117 10.32 -11.38 8.16
N GLY A 118 10.78 -11.42 6.91
CA GLY A 118 10.51 -12.53 6.00
C GLY A 118 10.44 -12.12 4.53
N PRO A 119 10.22 -13.08 3.62
CA PRO A 119 10.33 -12.88 2.17
C PRO A 119 9.15 -12.14 1.52
N GLY A 120 8.17 -11.64 2.29
CA GLY A 120 7.03 -10.95 1.70
C GLY A 120 6.10 -10.23 2.67
N LEU A 121 5.31 -9.32 2.10
CA LEU A 121 4.29 -8.54 2.79
C LEU A 121 2.91 -9.13 2.49
N GLY A 122 2.18 -9.56 3.52
CA GLY A 122 0.79 -9.94 3.39
C GLY A 122 -0.10 -8.70 3.30
N HIS A 123 -1.09 -8.73 2.41
CA HIS A 123 -2.18 -7.76 2.33
C HIS A 123 -3.49 -8.48 2.60
N ARG A 124 -4.40 -7.82 3.33
CA ARG A 124 -5.76 -8.30 3.58
C ARG A 124 -6.75 -7.16 3.41
N MET A 125 -7.75 -7.38 2.57
CA MET A 125 -8.89 -6.49 2.39
C MET A 125 -10.12 -7.05 3.13
N THR A 126 -10.84 -6.18 3.82
CA THR A 126 -12.16 -6.50 4.40
C THR A 126 -13.13 -5.40 4.06
N SER A 127 -14.20 -5.76 3.35
CA SER A 127 -15.39 -4.93 3.16
C SER A 127 -16.57 -5.59 3.86
N ARG A 128 -17.47 -4.79 4.46
CA ARG A 128 -18.61 -5.31 5.24
C ARG A 128 -19.91 -5.39 4.45
N ARG A 129 -20.07 -4.57 3.41
CA ARG A 129 -21.34 -4.44 2.68
C ARG A 129 -21.19 -4.70 1.20
N ASP A 130 -20.13 -4.17 0.61
CA ASP A 130 -19.91 -4.24 -0.83
C ASP A 130 -18.75 -5.17 -1.18
N THR A 131 -18.63 -5.50 -2.47
CA THR A 131 -17.54 -6.34 -2.96
C THR A 131 -16.36 -5.45 -3.30
N ALA A 132 -15.31 -5.51 -2.49
CA ALA A 132 -14.02 -4.90 -2.83
C ALA A 132 -13.19 -5.81 -3.75
N TRP A 133 -12.70 -5.26 -4.85
CA TRP A 133 -11.83 -5.89 -5.83
C TRP A 133 -10.55 -5.10 -6.04
N THR A 134 -9.41 -5.66 -5.63
CA THR A 134 -8.09 -5.02 -5.81
C THR A 134 -7.49 -5.43 -7.16
N GLY A 135 -7.48 -4.55 -8.15
CA GLY A 135 -6.90 -4.85 -9.47
C GLY A 135 -5.37 -4.83 -9.48
N VAL A 136 -4.77 -3.93 -8.69
CA VAL A 136 -3.32 -3.76 -8.58
C VAL A 136 -2.92 -3.64 -7.12
N LEU A 137 -1.85 -4.33 -6.73
CA LEU A 137 -1.19 -4.16 -5.45
C LEU A 137 0.33 -4.18 -5.65
N PHE A 138 1.03 -3.22 -5.06
CA PHE A 138 2.48 -3.21 -5.01
C PHE A 138 3.02 -2.85 -3.63
N ALA A 139 4.24 -3.27 -3.35
CA ALA A 139 5.00 -2.81 -2.18
C ALA A 139 6.41 -2.42 -2.62
N ALA A 140 6.89 -1.30 -2.08
CA ALA A 140 8.24 -0.80 -2.25
C ALA A 140 8.89 -0.61 -0.88
N VAL A 141 10.01 -1.28 -0.62
CA VAL A 141 10.72 -1.18 0.67
C VAL A 141 12.18 -0.80 0.44
N ASP A 142 12.72 0.06 1.30
CA ASP A 142 14.16 0.28 1.34
C ASP A 142 14.85 -0.97 1.93
N THR A 143 15.99 -1.34 1.37
CA THR A 143 16.69 -2.61 1.68
C THR A 143 17.97 -2.40 2.49
N ARG A 144 18.22 -1.18 2.97
CA ARG A 144 19.38 -0.91 3.83
C ARG A 144 19.21 -1.50 5.24
N ALA A 145 20.31 -2.06 5.75
CA ALA A 145 20.52 -2.44 7.15
C ALA A 145 21.35 -1.36 7.85
#